data_AF-W0SMA7-F1
#
_entry.id   AF-W0SMA7-F1
#
_cell.length_a   1.000
_cell.length_b   1.000
_cell.length_c   1.000
_cell.angle_alpha   90.00
_cell.angle_beta   90.00
_cell.angle_gamma   90.00
#
_symmetry.space_group_name_H-M   'P 1'
#
loop_
_entity.id
_entity.type
_entity.pdbx_description
1 polymer ?
#
loop_
_entity_poly.entity_id
_entity_poly.type
_entity_poly.pdbx_seq_one_letter_code
_entity_poly.pdbx_strand_id
1 'polypeptide(L)'
;MPVRIASIMRHSIRLLILLVAAGLLLQGCSAVRLGYGNADSLVRWWLDQYVDMSPEQDALARERLVRIHAWHRKTQLPEYVAVLRQGQKLVAGQPTAADVLSLGDGIIRLGRTLAEQATPDIADFLSTITPRQIERITERLADKNLEYAREAQLADGESGQRKVRYKRLLERAEYWFGDLSGEQKAGLQRMIDSQSAGSQFWYEERQRRQRDWLALVRQVQRERPPREQVVKLLRDYAARFDMPLDPARLAQAQVLRRASAELTVAVLAMITPAQRAHAQHKLGDLMRDFAELAQEGGA
;
A
#
# COMPACT_ATOMS: atom_id res chain seq x y z
N MET A 1 28.26 -47.59 30.67
CA MET A 1 27.11 -46.75 30.22
C MET A 1 27.25 -45.22 30.37
N PRO A 2 28.26 -44.58 31.01
CA PRO A 2 28.28 -43.12 31.19
C PRO A 2 28.73 -42.30 29.95
N VAL A 3 29.44 -42.91 29.00
CA VAL A 3 29.99 -42.21 27.82
C VAL A 3 28.93 -41.83 26.77
N ARG A 4 27.83 -42.61 26.67
CA ARG A 4 26.75 -42.33 25.69
C ARG A 4 25.87 -41.15 26.09
N ILE A 5 25.67 -40.91 27.38
CA ILE A 5 24.82 -39.82 27.90
C ILE A 5 25.49 -38.45 27.67
N ALA A 6 26.81 -38.35 27.89
CA ALA A 6 27.57 -37.11 27.64
C ALA A 6 27.61 -36.70 26.17
N SER A 7 27.60 -37.65 25.23
CA SER A 7 27.54 -37.38 23.79
C SER A 7 26.17 -36.84 23.37
N ILE A 8 25.09 -37.47 23.82
CA ILE A 8 23.71 -37.03 23.53
C ILE A 8 23.48 -35.61 24.08
N MET A 9 23.92 -35.36 25.31
CA MET A 9 23.79 -34.04 25.96
C MET A 9 24.57 -32.94 25.21
N ARG A 10 25.75 -33.24 24.66
CA ARG A 10 26.53 -32.32 23.82
C ARG A 10 25.87 -32.01 22.47
N HIS A 11 25.18 -32.98 21.86
CA HIS A 11 24.44 -32.76 20.61
C HIS A 11 23.18 -31.92 20.86
N SER A 12 22.45 -32.18 21.95
CA SER A 12 21.27 -31.40 22.33
C SER A 12 21.61 -29.95 22.68
N ILE A 13 22.74 -29.70 23.35
CA ILE A 13 23.20 -28.33 23.65
C ILE A 13 23.63 -27.59 22.38
N ARG A 14 24.31 -28.27 21.44
CA ARG A 14 24.67 -27.66 20.14
C ARG A 14 23.45 -27.32 19.29
N LEU A 15 22.45 -28.20 19.26
CA LEU A 15 21.20 -27.93 18.55
C LEU A 15 20.43 -26.76 19.17
N LEU A 16 20.40 -26.69 20.51
CA LEU A 16 19.78 -25.58 21.23
C LEU A 16 20.50 -24.25 20.97
N ILE A 17 21.84 -24.23 20.95
CA ILE A 17 22.62 -23.03 20.61
C ILE A 17 22.37 -22.60 19.15
N LEU A 18 22.29 -23.54 18.21
CA LEU A 18 21.97 -23.22 16.81
C LEU A 18 20.55 -22.70 16.64
N LEU A 19 19.58 -23.24 17.37
CA LEU A 19 18.18 -22.77 17.36
C LEU A 19 18.03 -21.40 18.03
N VAL A 20 18.76 -21.14 19.12
CA VAL A 20 18.80 -19.82 19.78
C VAL A 20 19.51 -18.81 18.88
N ALA A 21 20.62 -19.17 18.24
CA ALA A 21 21.32 -18.31 17.29
C ALA A 21 20.46 -18.01 16.05
N ALA A 22 19.75 -19.01 15.50
CA ALA A 22 18.78 -18.81 14.43
C ALA A 22 17.60 -17.95 14.87
N GLY A 23 17.11 -18.13 16.10
CA GLY A 23 16.07 -17.30 16.71
C GLY A 23 16.50 -15.84 16.89
N LEU A 24 17.76 -15.59 17.27
CA LEU A 24 18.35 -14.25 17.38
C LEU A 24 18.58 -13.60 16.00
N LEU A 25 18.91 -14.39 14.97
CA LEU A 25 19.01 -13.92 13.59
C LEU A 25 17.62 -13.59 12.99
N LEU A 26 16.57 -14.31 13.40
CA LEU A 26 15.18 -14.04 12.98
C LEU A 26 14.59 -12.77 13.58
N GLN A 27 15.11 -12.29 14.72
CA GLN A 27 14.77 -10.96 15.28
C GLN A 27 15.29 -9.81 14.38
N GLY A 28 16.22 -10.10 13.46
CA GLY A 28 16.76 -9.13 12.49
C GLY A 28 16.02 -9.08 11.14
N CYS A 29 15.12 -10.02 10.86
CA CYS A 29 14.36 -10.04 9.60
C CYS A 29 12.99 -9.38 9.81
N SER A 30 12.96 -8.05 9.80
CA SER A 30 11.69 -7.34 9.66
C SER A 30 10.97 -7.81 8.39
N ALA A 31 9.71 -8.23 8.51
CA ALA A 31 8.88 -8.62 7.37
C ALA A 31 8.79 -7.50 6.32
N VAL A 32 8.92 -6.24 6.76
CA VAL A 32 9.01 -5.06 5.89
C VAL A 32 10.27 -5.13 5.03
N ARG A 33 11.43 -5.43 5.63
CA ARG A 33 12.70 -5.52 4.90
C ARG A 33 12.72 -6.70 3.94
N LEU A 34 12.21 -7.85 4.36
CA LEU A 34 12.12 -9.03 3.50
C LEU A 34 11.20 -8.77 2.30
N GLY A 35 10.00 -8.22 2.55
CA GLY A 35 9.03 -7.91 1.51
C GLY A 35 9.54 -6.83 0.56
N TYR A 36 10.09 -5.74 1.11
CA TYR A 36 10.65 -4.65 0.32
C TYR A 36 11.89 -5.08 -0.48
N GLY A 37 12.77 -5.87 0.12
CA GLY A 37 13.98 -6.38 -0.53
C GLY A 37 13.70 -7.19 -1.81
N ASN A 38 12.50 -7.79 -1.90
CA ASN A 38 12.04 -8.55 -3.06
C ASN A 38 10.94 -7.84 -3.87
N ALA A 39 10.71 -6.54 -3.64
CA ALA A 39 9.59 -5.80 -4.22
C ALA A 39 9.60 -5.78 -5.75
N ASP A 40 10.77 -5.71 -6.38
CA ASP A 40 10.94 -5.79 -7.84
C ASP A 40 10.41 -7.12 -8.39
N SER A 41 10.76 -8.24 -7.76
CA SER A 41 10.32 -9.57 -8.17
C SER A 41 8.83 -9.78 -7.92
N LEU A 42 8.31 -9.29 -6.79
CA LEU A 42 6.88 -9.35 -6.46
C LEU A 42 6.04 -8.52 -7.43
N VAL A 43 6.48 -7.29 -7.76
CA VAL A 43 5.80 -6.43 -8.73
C VAL A 43 5.85 -7.05 -10.13
N ARG A 44 6.99 -7.62 -10.54
CA ARG A 44 7.11 -8.33 -11.84
C ARG A 44 6.14 -9.51 -11.93
N TRP A 45 6.09 -10.35 -10.90
CA TRP A 45 5.14 -11.46 -10.83
C TRP A 45 3.70 -10.97 -10.89
N TRP A 46 3.37 -9.91 -10.14
CA TRP A 46 2.04 -9.31 -10.16
C TRP A 46 1.66 -8.77 -11.55
N LEU A 47 2.57 -8.06 -12.23
CA LEU A 47 2.35 -7.58 -13.60
C LEU A 47 2.07 -8.74 -14.57
N ASP A 48 2.82 -9.84 -14.45
CA ASP A 48 2.65 -11.02 -15.27
C ASP A 48 1.26 -11.66 -15.11
N GLN A 49 0.71 -11.66 -13.89
CA GLN A 49 -0.65 -12.15 -13.66
C GLN A 49 -1.72 -11.39 -14.48
N TYR A 50 -1.50 -10.10 -14.74
CA TYR A 50 -2.39 -9.27 -15.55
C TYR A 50 -2.08 -9.35 -17.04
N VAL A 51 -0.80 -9.26 -17.42
CA VAL A 51 -0.39 -9.03 -18.80
C VAL A 51 -0.13 -10.34 -19.54
N ASP A 52 0.36 -11.39 -18.87
CA ASP A 52 0.96 -12.58 -19.52
C ASP A 52 2.10 -12.13 -20.43
N MET A 53 3.22 -11.74 -19.81
CA MET A 53 4.32 -11.07 -20.50
C MET A 53 5.05 -12.05 -21.43
N SER A 54 5.44 -11.59 -22.63
CA SER A 54 6.37 -12.34 -23.47
C SER A 54 7.76 -12.40 -22.80
N PRO A 55 8.66 -13.31 -23.23
CA PRO A 55 10.04 -13.35 -22.71
C PRO A 55 10.77 -12.00 -22.81
N GLU A 56 10.54 -11.25 -23.89
CA GLU A 56 11.13 -9.92 -24.11
C GLU A 56 10.52 -8.88 -23.16
N GLN A 57 9.21 -8.92 -22.94
CA GLN A 57 8.53 -8.06 -21.97
C GLN A 57 8.95 -8.36 -20.53
N ASP A 58 9.13 -9.62 -20.16
CA ASP A 58 9.62 -10.01 -18.82
C ASP A 58 11.05 -9.52 -18.58
N ALA A 59 11.93 -9.69 -19.59
CA ALA A 59 13.30 -9.19 -19.53
C ALA A 59 13.33 -7.67 -19.35
N LEU A 60 12.52 -6.94 -20.13
CA LEU A 60 12.36 -5.50 -20.00
C LEU A 60 11.84 -5.13 -18.60
N ALA A 61 10.75 -5.75 -18.13
CA ALA A 61 10.15 -5.45 -16.83
C ALA A 61 11.15 -5.69 -15.69
N ARG A 62 11.90 -6.79 -15.71
CA ARG A 62 12.93 -7.11 -14.71
C ARG A 62 13.99 -6.01 -14.63
N GLU A 63 14.56 -5.63 -15.76
CA GLU A 63 15.62 -4.60 -15.82
C GLU A 63 15.12 -3.25 -15.27
N ARG A 64 13.91 -2.86 -15.67
CA ARG A 64 13.30 -1.56 -15.32
C ARG A 64 12.89 -1.53 -13.84
N LEU A 65 12.33 -2.62 -13.32
CA LEU A 65 11.93 -2.74 -11.92
C LEU A 65 13.12 -2.76 -10.95
N VAL A 66 14.23 -3.39 -11.32
CA VAL A 66 15.46 -3.32 -10.52
C VAL A 66 15.94 -1.87 -10.39
N ARG A 67 15.95 -1.11 -11.48
CA ARG A 67 16.37 0.30 -11.45
C ARG A 67 15.43 1.18 -10.64
N ILE A 68 14.11 1.08 -10.85
CA ILE A 68 13.17 1.91 -10.12
C ILE A 68 13.16 1.57 -8.63
N HIS A 69 13.35 0.30 -8.27
CA HIS A 69 13.47 -0.14 -6.88
C HIS A 69 14.73 0.44 -6.23
N ALA A 70 15.88 0.39 -6.92
CA ALA A 70 17.12 1.01 -6.43
C ALA A 70 16.98 2.52 -6.24
N TRP A 71 16.36 3.22 -7.21
CA TRP A 71 16.04 4.65 -7.08
C TRP A 71 15.10 4.91 -5.89
N HIS A 72 14.00 4.16 -5.78
CA HIS A 72 13.01 4.33 -4.72
C HIS A 72 13.63 4.13 -3.33
N ARG A 73 14.49 3.11 -3.20
CA ARG A 73 15.26 2.85 -1.99
C ARG A 73 16.13 4.05 -1.62
N LYS A 74 16.90 4.57 -2.57
CA LYS A 74 17.86 5.65 -2.33
C LYS A 74 17.21 7.00 -2.06
N THR A 75 16.12 7.34 -2.78
CA THR A 75 15.58 8.70 -2.78
C THR A 75 14.22 8.81 -2.10
N GLN A 76 13.38 7.76 -2.12
CA GLN A 76 12.01 7.85 -1.63
C GLN A 76 11.87 7.32 -0.20
N LEU A 77 12.56 6.24 0.18
CA LEU A 77 12.49 5.74 1.57
C LEU A 77 12.82 6.81 2.63
N PRO A 78 13.82 7.70 2.45
CA PRO A 78 14.03 8.82 3.36
C PRO A 78 12.83 9.77 3.48
N GLU A 79 12.13 10.02 2.38
CA GLU A 79 10.91 10.85 2.36
C GLU A 79 9.73 10.14 3.05
N TYR A 80 9.60 8.81 2.88
CA TYR A 80 8.65 8.02 3.66
C TYR A 80 8.96 8.11 5.17
N VAL A 81 10.23 8.09 5.58
CA VAL A 81 10.62 8.31 6.99
C VAL A 81 10.17 9.69 7.48
N ALA A 82 10.27 10.74 6.66
CA ALA A 82 9.79 12.08 7.01
C ALA A 82 8.26 12.11 7.23
N VAL A 83 7.50 11.44 6.36
CA VAL A 83 6.03 11.30 6.51
C VAL A 83 5.69 10.51 7.79
N LEU A 84 6.38 9.40 8.05
CA LEU A 84 6.18 8.62 9.28
C LEU A 84 6.49 9.44 10.53
N ARG A 85 7.52 10.28 10.50
CA ARG A 85 7.84 11.22 11.59
C ARG A 85 6.74 12.25 11.81
N GLN A 86 6.07 12.73 10.75
CA GLN A 86 4.88 13.57 10.90
C GLN A 86 3.75 12.79 11.56
N GLY A 87 3.48 11.56 11.12
CA GLY A 87 2.50 10.67 11.75
C GLY A 87 2.78 10.44 13.23
N GLN A 88 4.05 10.28 13.60
CA GLN A 88 4.50 10.17 14.98
C GLN A 88 4.13 11.42 15.80
N LYS A 89 4.31 12.63 15.27
CA LYS A 89 3.86 13.86 15.94
C LYS A 89 2.35 13.91 16.12
N LEU A 90 1.57 13.48 15.12
CA LEU A 90 0.10 13.44 15.22
C LEU A 90 -0.37 12.48 16.32
N VAL A 91 0.23 11.28 16.37
CA VAL A 91 -0.05 10.30 17.42
C VAL A 91 0.40 10.79 18.79
N ALA A 92 1.43 11.63 18.91
CA ALA A 92 1.86 12.15 20.21
C ALA A 92 0.93 13.26 20.74
N GLY A 93 0.26 14.00 19.85
CA GLY A 93 -0.54 15.18 20.19
C GLY A 93 -2.04 15.00 20.09
N GLN A 94 -2.73 16.13 19.88
CA GLN A 94 -4.16 16.25 19.63
C GLN A 94 -4.36 16.84 18.22
N PRO A 95 -4.27 16.02 17.16
CA PRO A 95 -4.28 16.53 15.80
C PRO A 95 -5.67 16.99 15.39
N THR A 96 -5.70 17.96 14.47
CA THR A 96 -6.92 18.35 13.76
C THR A 96 -7.15 17.48 12.53
N ALA A 97 -8.35 17.54 11.95
CA ALA A 97 -8.61 16.87 10.67
C ALA A 97 -7.70 17.42 9.55
N ALA A 98 -7.35 18.71 9.58
CA ALA A 98 -6.43 19.32 8.62
C ALA A 98 -5.02 18.71 8.71
N ASP A 99 -4.54 18.42 9.92
CA ASP A 99 -3.23 17.77 10.11
C ASP A 99 -3.20 16.36 9.50
N VAL A 100 -4.28 15.58 9.71
CA VAL A 100 -4.42 14.24 9.12
C VAL A 100 -4.52 14.31 7.59
N LEU A 101 -5.25 15.29 7.05
CA LEU A 101 -5.34 15.51 5.60
C LEU A 101 -3.97 15.84 4.99
N SER A 102 -3.20 16.69 5.66
CA SER A 102 -1.83 17.08 5.26
C SER A 102 -0.87 15.88 5.24
N LEU A 103 -0.96 14.99 6.24
CA LEU A 103 -0.22 13.73 6.25
C LEU A 103 -0.60 12.87 5.03
N GLY A 104 -1.90 12.75 4.73
CA GLY A 104 -2.40 12.04 3.55
C GLY A 104 -1.91 12.64 2.23
N ASP A 105 -1.84 13.97 2.12
CA ASP A 105 -1.27 14.64 0.95
C ASP A 105 0.23 14.35 0.79
N GLY A 106 0.97 14.19 1.89
CA GLY A 106 2.36 13.73 1.87
C GLY A 106 2.51 12.38 1.18
N ILE A 107 1.67 11.40 1.56
CA ILE A 107 1.69 10.05 0.96
C ILE A 107 1.33 10.11 -0.53
N ILE A 108 0.31 10.91 -0.90
CA ILE A 108 -0.09 11.09 -2.30
C ILE A 108 1.05 11.67 -3.13
N ARG A 109 1.79 12.65 -2.60
CA ARG A 109 2.95 13.25 -3.30
C ARG A 109 4.06 12.22 -3.58
N LEU A 110 4.33 11.31 -2.64
CA LEU A 110 5.31 10.23 -2.85
C LEU A 110 4.86 9.28 -3.97
N GLY A 111 3.57 8.91 -3.99
CA GLY A 111 2.98 8.11 -5.07
C GLY A 111 3.09 8.78 -6.45
N ARG A 112 2.82 10.09 -6.53
CA ARG A 112 2.99 10.87 -7.78
C ARG A 112 4.44 10.92 -8.24
N THR A 113 5.38 11.07 -7.32
CA THR A 113 6.81 11.09 -7.62
C THR A 113 7.27 9.75 -8.19
N LEU A 114 6.80 8.63 -7.61
CA LEU A 114 7.04 7.30 -8.16
C LEU A 114 6.40 7.12 -9.55
N ALA A 115 5.17 7.58 -9.75
CA ALA A 115 4.49 7.49 -11.04
C ALA A 115 5.23 8.30 -12.14
N GLU A 116 5.70 9.50 -11.82
CA GLU A 116 6.51 10.32 -12.74
C GLU A 116 7.83 9.59 -13.09
N GLN A 117 8.53 9.04 -12.10
CA GLN A 117 9.75 8.29 -12.32
C GLN A 117 9.52 7.03 -13.18
N ALA A 118 8.40 6.33 -13.00
CA ALA A 118 8.05 5.12 -13.75
C ALA A 118 7.56 5.41 -15.19
N THR A 119 7.09 6.63 -15.45
CA THR A 119 6.38 6.98 -16.70
C THR A 119 7.16 6.64 -17.97
N PRO A 120 8.48 6.95 -18.09
CA PRO A 120 9.23 6.61 -19.30
C PRO A 120 9.29 5.09 -19.55
N ASP A 121 9.47 4.29 -18.48
CA ASP A 121 9.55 2.83 -18.59
C ASP A 121 8.17 2.21 -18.90
N ILE A 122 7.10 2.79 -18.36
CA ILE A 122 5.72 2.41 -18.71
C ILE A 122 5.43 2.73 -20.18
N ALA A 123 5.88 3.87 -20.70
CA ALA A 123 5.69 4.24 -22.10
C ALA A 123 6.35 3.22 -23.04
N ASP A 124 7.58 2.82 -22.72
CA ASP A 124 8.31 1.80 -23.48
C ASP A 124 7.57 0.46 -23.42
N PHE A 125 7.13 0.03 -22.24
CA PHE A 125 6.33 -1.20 -22.09
C PHE A 125 5.03 -1.17 -22.91
N LEU A 126 4.27 -0.07 -22.86
CA LEU A 126 2.99 0.06 -23.57
C LEU A 126 3.14 -0.01 -25.09
N SER A 127 4.30 0.37 -25.64
CA SER A 127 4.57 0.21 -27.09
C SER A 127 4.64 -1.26 -27.54
N THR A 128 4.84 -2.18 -26.60
CA THR A 128 4.92 -3.64 -26.86
C THR A 128 3.59 -4.36 -26.65
N ILE A 129 2.56 -3.69 -26.13
CA ILE A 129 1.31 -4.32 -25.71
C ILE A 129 0.51 -4.83 -26.93
N THR A 130 -0.06 -6.03 -26.82
CA THR A 130 -0.86 -6.63 -27.89
C THR A 130 -2.36 -6.55 -27.61
N PRO A 131 -3.24 -6.66 -28.63
CA PRO A 131 -4.69 -6.72 -28.42
C PRO A 131 -5.12 -7.80 -27.43
N ARG A 132 -4.56 -9.01 -27.55
CA ARG A 132 -4.83 -10.14 -26.64
C ARG A 132 -4.48 -9.80 -25.19
N GLN A 133 -3.37 -9.10 -24.96
CA GLN A 133 -2.98 -8.68 -23.61
C GLN A 133 -3.95 -7.63 -23.05
N ILE A 134 -4.47 -6.71 -23.89
CA ILE A 134 -5.51 -5.75 -23.47
C ILE A 134 -6.80 -6.46 -23.05
N GLU A 135 -7.23 -7.49 -23.79
CA GLU A 135 -8.39 -8.32 -23.44
C GLU A 135 -8.19 -9.00 -22.09
N ARG A 136 -7.05 -9.67 -21.90
CA ARG A 136 -6.69 -10.32 -20.63
C ARG A 136 -6.67 -9.33 -19.46
N ILE A 137 -6.04 -8.17 -19.62
CA ILE A 137 -6.03 -7.11 -18.59
C ILE A 137 -7.48 -6.69 -18.27
N THR A 138 -8.32 -6.53 -19.29
CA THR A 138 -9.73 -6.15 -19.12
C THR A 138 -10.49 -7.20 -18.29
N GLU A 139 -10.33 -8.48 -18.61
CA GLU A 139 -10.94 -9.60 -17.87
C GLU A 139 -10.46 -9.64 -16.42
N ARG A 140 -9.14 -9.54 -16.19
CA ARG A 140 -8.60 -9.54 -14.83
C ARG A 140 -9.03 -8.35 -13.99
N LEU A 141 -9.18 -7.17 -14.59
CA LEU A 141 -9.75 -6.02 -13.91
C LEU A 141 -11.22 -6.27 -13.55
N ALA A 142 -12.01 -6.89 -14.43
CA ALA A 142 -13.40 -7.23 -14.17
C ALA A 142 -13.53 -8.26 -13.02
N ASP A 143 -12.75 -9.33 -13.05
CA ASP A 143 -12.72 -10.36 -11.99
C ASP A 143 -12.40 -9.73 -10.62
N LYS A 144 -11.36 -8.89 -10.57
CA LYS A 144 -10.93 -8.23 -9.33
C LYS A 144 -11.93 -7.19 -8.84
N ASN A 145 -12.72 -6.59 -9.73
CA ASN A 145 -13.80 -5.70 -9.33
C ASN A 145 -14.97 -6.48 -8.71
N LEU A 146 -15.31 -7.65 -9.24
CA LEU A 146 -16.33 -8.52 -8.65
C LEU A 146 -15.91 -9.01 -7.26
N GLU A 147 -14.65 -9.42 -7.10
CA GLU A 147 -14.07 -9.78 -5.79
C GLU A 147 -14.15 -8.60 -4.81
N TYR A 148 -13.68 -7.42 -5.21
CA TYR A 148 -13.77 -6.21 -4.38
C TYR A 148 -15.20 -5.88 -3.97
N ALA A 149 -16.16 -5.95 -4.90
CA ALA A 149 -17.56 -5.65 -4.62
C ALA A 149 -18.18 -6.61 -3.59
N ARG A 150 -17.81 -7.89 -3.65
CA ARG A 150 -18.21 -8.90 -2.65
C ARG A 150 -17.56 -8.63 -1.30
N GLU A 151 -16.25 -8.42 -1.25
CA GLU A 151 -15.53 -8.15 0.00
C GLU A 151 -15.98 -6.86 0.68
N ALA A 152 -16.36 -5.86 -0.09
CA ALA A 152 -16.90 -4.60 0.41
C ALA A 152 -18.40 -4.68 0.75
N GLN A 153 -19.05 -5.84 0.56
CA GLN A 153 -20.47 -6.07 0.78
C GLN A 153 -21.36 -5.01 0.12
N LEU A 154 -21.04 -4.65 -1.14
CA LEU A 154 -21.79 -3.59 -1.85
C LEU A 154 -23.25 -3.98 -2.07
N ALA A 155 -23.52 -5.27 -2.32
CA ALA A 155 -24.88 -5.80 -2.54
C ALA A 155 -25.78 -5.73 -1.29
N ASP A 156 -25.17 -5.69 -0.09
CA ASP A 156 -25.88 -5.63 1.19
C ASP A 156 -26.25 -4.18 1.59
N GLY A 157 -26.07 -3.23 0.66
CA GLY A 157 -26.32 -1.81 0.87
C GLY A 157 -25.41 -1.20 1.94
N GLU A 158 -25.86 -0.10 2.54
CA GLU A 158 -25.03 0.66 3.47
C GLU A 158 -24.71 -0.09 4.77
N SER A 159 -25.61 -0.96 5.23
CA SER A 159 -25.43 -1.77 6.44
C SER A 159 -24.27 -2.77 6.30
N GLY A 160 -24.22 -3.54 5.20
CA GLY A 160 -23.11 -4.46 4.95
C GLY A 160 -21.79 -3.72 4.77
N GLN A 161 -21.79 -2.63 4.01
CA GLN A 161 -20.60 -1.79 3.83
C GLN A 161 -20.06 -1.26 5.17
N ARG A 162 -20.94 -0.83 6.09
CA ARG A 162 -20.53 -0.39 7.44
C ARG A 162 -19.94 -1.53 8.27
N LYS A 163 -20.47 -2.75 8.20
CA LYS A 163 -19.89 -3.93 8.88
C LYS A 163 -18.46 -4.19 8.43
N VAL A 164 -18.21 -4.18 7.12
CA VAL A 164 -16.86 -4.36 6.56
C VAL A 164 -15.94 -3.22 6.99
N ARG A 165 -16.41 -1.98 6.94
CA ARG A 165 -15.63 -0.80 7.38
C ARG A 165 -15.26 -0.87 8.85
N TYR A 166 -16.19 -1.26 9.72
CA TYR A 166 -15.93 -1.46 11.15
C TYR A 166 -14.85 -2.52 11.35
N LYS A 167 -14.98 -3.69 10.71
CA LYS A 167 -13.96 -4.76 10.80
C LYS A 167 -12.57 -4.25 10.40
N ARG A 168 -12.46 -3.57 9.25
CA ARG A 168 -11.18 -3.02 8.76
C ARG A 168 -10.63 -1.93 9.67
N LEU A 169 -11.49 -1.09 10.25
CA LEU A 169 -11.08 -0.05 11.20
C LEU A 169 -10.57 -0.69 12.49
N LEU A 170 -11.26 -1.71 12.99
CA LEU A 170 -10.88 -2.45 14.19
C LEU A 170 -9.51 -3.12 14.01
N GLU A 171 -9.32 -3.89 12.93
CA GLU A 171 -8.03 -4.54 12.62
C GLU A 171 -6.88 -3.52 12.53
N ARG A 172 -7.13 -2.37 11.88
CA ARG A 172 -6.14 -1.30 11.77
C ARG A 172 -5.85 -0.66 13.12
N ALA A 173 -6.87 -0.39 13.92
CA ALA A 173 -6.72 0.20 15.24
C ALA A 173 -5.95 -0.75 16.18
N GLU A 174 -6.29 -2.05 16.18
CA GLU A 174 -5.56 -3.06 16.95
C GLU A 174 -4.10 -3.21 16.49
N TYR A 175 -3.84 -3.15 15.17
CA TYR A 175 -2.48 -3.17 14.64
C TYR A 175 -1.61 -2.00 15.13
N TRP A 176 -2.19 -0.79 15.24
CA TRP A 176 -1.45 0.42 15.62
C TRP A 176 -1.39 0.65 17.12
N PHE A 177 -2.46 0.34 17.83
CA PHE A 177 -2.66 0.72 19.22
C PHE A 177 -2.61 -0.47 20.19
N GLY A 178 -2.59 -1.71 19.68
CA GLY A 178 -2.74 -2.92 20.50
C GLY A 178 -4.20 -3.18 20.85
N ASP A 179 -4.43 -4.06 21.83
CA ASP A 179 -5.78 -4.48 22.20
C ASP A 179 -6.68 -3.29 22.59
N LEU A 180 -7.91 -3.31 22.07
CA LEU A 180 -8.93 -2.32 22.40
C LEU A 180 -9.92 -2.86 23.43
N SER A 181 -10.34 -2.00 24.37
CA SER A 181 -11.39 -2.35 25.34
C SER A 181 -12.76 -2.50 24.66
N GLY A 182 -13.71 -3.15 25.34
CA GLY A 182 -15.09 -3.23 24.86
C GLY A 182 -15.73 -1.87 24.61
N GLU A 183 -15.40 -0.88 25.45
CA GLU A 183 -15.87 0.50 25.30
C GLU A 183 -15.28 1.18 24.04
N GLN A 184 -13.98 0.99 23.79
CA GLN A 184 -13.33 1.50 22.57
C GLN A 184 -13.90 0.85 21.31
N LYS A 185 -14.14 -0.46 21.33
CA LYS A 185 -14.78 -1.20 20.22
C LYS A 185 -16.18 -0.66 19.95
N ALA A 186 -16.99 -0.45 20.99
CA ALA A 186 -18.30 0.18 20.86
C ALA A 186 -18.21 1.64 20.36
N GLY A 187 -17.18 2.38 20.76
CA GLY A 187 -16.86 3.71 20.24
C GLY A 187 -16.61 3.71 18.73
N LEU A 188 -15.74 2.81 18.26
CA LEU A 188 -15.47 2.64 16.82
C LEU A 188 -16.74 2.32 16.03
N GLN A 189 -17.59 1.44 16.55
CA GLN A 189 -18.86 1.09 15.92
C GLN A 189 -19.76 2.34 15.76
N ARG A 190 -19.94 3.13 16.84
CA ARG A 190 -20.74 4.37 16.78
C ARG A 190 -20.19 5.37 15.75
N MET A 191 -18.87 5.52 15.67
CA MET A 191 -18.23 6.42 14.70
C MET A 191 -18.45 5.96 13.24
N ILE A 192 -18.43 4.66 12.98
CA ILE A 192 -18.74 4.11 11.66
C ILE A 192 -20.22 4.30 11.31
N ASP A 193 -21.10 4.10 12.27
CA ASP A 193 -22.55 4.22 12.08
C ASP A 193 -23.01 5.67 11.84
N SER A 194 -22.26 6.65 12.35
CA SER A 194 -22.53 8.07 12.13
C SER A 194 -22.03 8.61 10.78
N GLN A 195 -21.37 7.79 9.96
CA GLN A 195 -20.78 8.22 8.70
C GLN A 195 -21.32 7.42 7.52
N SER A 196 -21.43 8.06 6.36
CA SER A 196 -21.64 7.33 5.10
C SER A 196 -20.51 6.34 4.88
N ALA A 197 -20.84 5.14 4.39
CA ALA A 197 -19.82 4.13 4.13
C ALA A 197 -18.85 4.57 3.03
N GLY A 198 -19.33 5.23 1.97
CA GLY A 198 -18.51 5.67 0.84
C GLY A 198 -17.88 4.54 0.01
N SER A 199 -18.06 3.26 0.36
CA SER A 199 -17.44 2.12 -0.33
C SER A 199 -17.91 2.02 -1.78
N GLN A 200 -19.20 2.26 -2.03
CA GLN A 200 -19.77 2.33 -3.38
C GLN A 200 -19.12 3.44 -4.22
N PHE A 201 -18.97 4.64 -3.64
CA PHE A 201 -18.31 5.75 -4.33
C PHE A 201 -16.88 5.38 -4.75
N TRP A 202 -16.06 4.88 -3.82
CA TRP A 202 -14.68 4.51 -4.11
C TRP A 202 -14.55 3.33 -5.09
N TYR A 203 -15.55 2.43 -5.12
CA TYR A 203 -15.65 1.38 -6.12
C TYR A 203 -15.87 1.96 -7.53
N GLU A 204 -16.77 2.91 -7.68
CA GLU A 204 -16.99 3.58 -8.96
C GLU A 204 -15.79 4.40 -9.41
N GLU A 205 -15.11 5.09 -8.48
CA GLU A 205 -13.86 5.81 -8.76
C GLU A 205 -12.77 4.85 -9.28
N ARG A 206 -12.66 3.66 -8.67
CA ARG A 206 -11.76 2.59 -9.12
C ARG A 206 -12.11 2.16 -10.56
N GLN A 207 -13.38 1.89 -10.84
CA GLN A 207 -13.81 1.48 -12.19
C GLN A 207 -13.58 2.58 -13.22
N ARG A 208 -13.80 3.86 -12.87
CA ARG A 208 -13.47 4.98 -13.77
C ARG A 208 -11.99 4.98 -14.13
N ARG A 209 -11.09 4.95 -13.13
CA ARG A 209 -9.64 4.94 -13.37
C ARG A 209 -9.18 3.78 -14.26
N GLN A 210 -9.81 2.62 -14.11
CA GLN A 210 -9.52 1.45 -14.94
C GLN A 210 -10.02 1.61 -16.38
N ARG A 211 -11.21 2.21 -16.58
CA ARG A 211 -11.69 2.55 -17.94
C ARG A 211 -10.77 3.57 -18.61
N ASP A 212 -10.36 4.60 -17.89
CA ASP A 212 -9.44 5.62 -18.39
C ASP A 212 -8.08 5.02 -18.75
N TRP A 213 -7.57 4.10 -17.92
CA TRP A 213 -6.35 3.34 -18.20
C TRP A 213 -6.48 2.49 -19.46
N LEU A 214 -7.54 1.67 -19.57
CA LEU A 214 -7.77 0.82 -20.74
C LEU A 214 -7.97 1.64 -22.02
N ALA A 215 -8.61 2.82 -21.93
CA ALA A 215 -8.74 3.73 -23.06
C ALA A 215 -7.37 4.24 -23.53
N LEU A 216 -6.50 4.66 -22.59
CA LEU A 216 -5.12 5.07 -22.89
C LEU A 216 -4.34 3.91 -23.53
N VAL A 217 -4.36 2.72 -22.94
CA VAL A 217 -3.62 1.56 -23.47
C VAL A 217 -4.09 1.19 -24.88
N ARG A 218 -5.40 1.17 -25.13
CA ARG A 218 -5.97 0.92 -26.46
C ARG A 218 -5.58 2.01 -27.46
N GLN A 219 -5.55 3.27 -27.03
CA GLN A 219 -5.12 4.37 -27.87
C GLN A 219 -3.66 4.19 -28.29
N VAL A 220 -2.76 3.95 -27.34
CA VAL A 220 -1.33 3.73 -27.61
C VAL A 220 -1.12 2.54 -28.55
N GLN A 221 -1.83 1.43 -28.30
CA GLN A 221 -1.73 0.22 -29.11
C GLN A 221 -2.22 0.43 -30.56
N ARG A 222 -3.32 1.17 -30.75
CA ARG A 222 -3.93 1.39 -32.07
C ARG A 222 -3.18 2.44 -32.88
N GLU A 223 -2.85 3.56 -32.27
CA GLU A 223 -2.31 4.74 -32.95
C GLU A 223 -0.78 4.72 -33.04
N ARG A 224 -0.11 3.93 -32.17
CA ARG A 224 1.35 3.86 -32.05
C ARG A 224 2.01 5.25 -32.07
N PRO A 225 1.55 6.18 -31.21
CA PRO A 225 2.08 7.53 -31.20
C PRO A 225 3.56 7.54 -30.80
N PRO A 226 4.31 8.61 -31.14
CA PRO A 226 5.68 8.76 -30.69
C PRO A 226 5.80 8.67 -29.16
N ARG A 227 6.94 8.15 -28.68
CA ARG A 227 7.21 7.92 -27.25
C ARG A 227 6.90 9.14 -26.37
N GLU A 228 7.28 10.33 -26.81
CA GLU A 228 7.05 11.58 -26.08
C GLU A 228 5.57 11.87 -25.85
N GLN A 229 4.72 11.53 -26.82
CA GLN A 229 3.27 11.67 -26.71
C GLN A 229 2.69 10.64 -25.74
N VAL A 230 3.18 9.39 -25.74
CA VAL A 230 2.79 8.37 -24.75
C VAL A 230 3.14 8.84 -23.33
N VAL A 231 4.35 9.36 -23.13
CA VAL A 231 4.79 9.94 -21.85
C VAL A 231 3.86 11.06 -21.41
N LYS A 232 3.47 11.98 -22.32
CA LYS A 232 2.52 13.04 -21.99
C LYS A 232 1.15 12.48 -21.56
N LEU A 233 0.61 11.50 -22.29
CA LEU A 233 -0.67 10.87 -21.94
C LEU A 233 -0.63 10.20 -20.56
N LEU A 234 0.49 9.54 -20.24
CA LEU A 234 0.69 8.90 -18.93
C LEU A 234 0.79 9.94 -17.80
N ARG A 235 1.48 11.06 -18.01
CA ARG A 235 1.51 12.17 -17.04
C ARG A 235 0.13 12.76 -16.81
N ASP A 236 -0.61 13.01 -17.88
CA ASP A 236 -1.98 13.53 -17.81
C ASP A 236 -2.90 12.54 -17.05
N TYR A 237 -2.71 11.22 -17.25
CA TYR A 237 -3.40 10.18 -16.48
C TYR A 237 -3.01 10.17 -15.00
N ALA A 238 -1.72 10.24 -14.69
CA ALA A 238 -1.21 10.23 -13.32
C ALA A 238 -1.67 11.47 -12.52
N ALA A 239 -1.69 12.65 -13.15
CA ALA A 239 -2.12 13.90 -12.52
C ALA A 239 -3.58 13.88 -12.04
N ARG A 240 -4.44 13.10 -12.69
CA ARG A 240 -5.87 12.97 -12.39
C ARG A 240 -6.24 11.64 -11.70
N PHE A 241 -5.25 10.89 -11.22
CA PHE A 241 -5.47 9.58 -10.63
C PHE A 241 -6.18 9.68 -9.26
N ASP A 242 -5.74 10.59 -8.40
CA ASP A 242 -6.19 10.60 -6.99
C ASP A 242 -7.62 11.11 -6.81
N MET A 243 -7.97 12.18 -7.55
CA MET A 243 -9.25 12.88 -7.41
C MET A 243 -9.96 13.00 -8.76
N PRO A 244 -11.30 12.86 -8.79
CA PRO A 244 -12.07 13.05 -10.01
C PRO A 244 -12.04 14.51 -10.46
N LEU A 245 -12.14 14.73 -11.78
CA LEU A 245 -12.23 16.06 -12.38
C LEU A 245 -13.66 16.60 -12.43
N ASP A 246 -14.66 15.73 -12.44
CA ASP A 246 -16.06 16.12 -12.39
C ASP A 246 -16.35 16.88 -11.08
N PRO A 247 -16.89 18.12 -11.12
CA PRO A 247 -17.06 18.94 -9.92
C PRO A 247 -17.93 18.30 -8.84
N ALA A 248 -19.01 17.61 -9.22
CA ALA A 248 -19.91 16.98 -8.26
C ALA A 248 -19.24 15.79 -7.57
N ARG A 249 -18.55 14.93 -8.33
CA ARG A 249 -17.78 13.81 -7.78
C ARG A 249 -16.59 14.30 -6.95
N LEU A 250 -15.96 15.41 -7.32
CA LEU A 250 -14.87 16.02 -6.55
C LEU A 250 -15.35 16.48 -5.18
N ALA A 251 -16.48 17.19 -5.12
CA ALA A 251 -17.08 17.61 -3.86
C ALA A 251 -17.40 16.40 -2.96
N GLN A 252 -17.97 15.33 -3.53
CA GLN A 252 -18.24 14.11 -2.79
C GLN A 252 -16.96 13.41 -2.28
N ALA A 253 -15.92 13.32 -3.11
CA ALA A 253 -14.61 12.77 -2.70
C ALA A 253 -14.01 13.57 -1.54
N GLN A 254 -14.10 14.89 -1.57
CA GLN A 254 -13.61 15.77 -0.52
C GLN A 254 -14.38 15.57 0.80
N VAL A 255 -15.70 15.42 0.74
CA VAL A 255 -16.53 15.09 1.93
C VAL A 255 -16.10 13.76 2.55
N LEU A 256 -15.97 12.70 1.74
CA LEU A 256 -15.57 11.38 2.23
C LEU A 256 -14.14 11.37 2.78
N ARG A 257 -13.23 12.11 2.14
CA ARG A 257 -11.84 12.26 2.60
C ARG A 257 -11.78 13.00 3.94
N ARG A 258 -12.56 14.08 4.10
CA ARG A 258 -12.67 14.82 5.36
C ARG A 258 -13.27 13.96 6.48
N ALA A 259 -14.35 13.23 6.21
CA ALA A 259 -14.96 12.31 7.17
C ALA A 259 -13.96 11.24 7.65
N SER A 260 -13.10 10.74 6.76
CA SER A 260 -12.04 9.79 7.11
C SER A 260 -10.95 10.41 8.00
N ALA A 261 -10.62 11.69 7.79
CA ALA A 261 -9.69 12.43 8.64
C ALA A 261 -10.29 12.69 10.02
N GLU A 262 -11.54 13.10 10.09
CA GLU A 262 -12.29 13.30 11.35
C GLU A 262 -12.43 11.99 12.14
N LEU A 263 -12.67 10.87 11.46
CA LEU A 263 -12.66 9.54 12.07
C LEU A 263 -11.30 9.22 12.70
N THR A 264 -10.20 9.52 12.00
CA THR A 264 -8.84 9.31 12.53
C THR A 264 -8.59 10.14 13.78
N VAL A 265 -9.01 11.41 13.79
CA VAL A 265 -8.91 12.28 14.98
C VAL A 265 -9.71 11.71 16.15
N ALA A 266 -10.94 11.26 15.90
CA ALA A 266 -11.80 10.66 16.92
C ALA A 266 -11.19 9.38 17.52
N VAL A 267 -10.57 8.54 16.69
CA VAL A 267 -9.81 7.36 17.15
C VAL A 267 -8.63 7.78 18.03
N LEU A 268 -7.84 8.77 17.61
CA LEU A 268 -6.69 9.25 18.38
C LEU A 268 -7.07 9.93 19.70
N ALA A 269 -8.31 10.43 19.82
CA ALA A 269 -8.83 11.02 21.05
C ALA A 269 -9.21 9.96 22.10
N MET A 270 -9.58 8.74 21.69
CA MET A 270 -10.04 7.67 22.59
C MET A 270 -8.95 6.67 23.03
N ILE A 271 -7.74 6.74 22.45
CA ILE A 271 -6.63 5.85 22.81
C ILE A 271 -5.96 6.26 24.13
N THR A 272 -5.54 5.26 24.90
CA THR A 272 -4.87 5.46 26.19
C THR A 272 -3.41 5.90 26.02
N PRO A 273 -2.74 6.43 27.07
CA PRO A 273 -1.31 6.72 27.03
C PRO A 273 -0.45 5.49 26.67
N ALA A 274 -0.81 4.29 27.14
CA ALA A 274 -0.10 3.06 26.79
C ALA A 274 -0.25 2.68 25.31
N GLN A 275 -1.47 2.77 24.77
CA GLN A 275 -1.75 2.54 23.36
C GLN A 275 -1.05 3.58 22.46
N ARG A 276 -0.97 4.82 22.92
CA ARG A 276 -0.21 5.89 22.26
C ARG A 276 1.28 5.56 22.22
N ALA A 277 1.87 5.13 23.34
CA ALA A 277 3.26 4.71 23.39
C ALA A 277 3.54 3.50 22.49
N HIS A 278 2.60 2.54 22.40
CA HIS A 278 2.70 1.41 21.48
C HIS A 278 2.76 1.86 20.00
N ALA A 279 1.87 2.76 19.59
CA ALA A 279 1.88 3.33 18.25
C ALA A 279 3.16 4.12 17.94
N GLN A 280 3.67 4.88 18.92
CA GLN A 280 4.96 5.59 18.81
C GLN A 280 6.11 4.62 18.57
N HIS A 281 6.16 3.52 19.32
CA HIS A 281 7.19 2.50 19.16
C HIS A 281 7.13 1.87 17.77
N LYS A 282 5.95 1.42 17.33
CA LYS A 282 5.74 0.85 15.99
C LYS A 282 6.15 1.78 14.85
N LEU A 283 5.79 3.07 14.94
CA LEU A 283 6.23 4.07 13.96
C LEU A 283 7.75 4.21 13.96
N GLY A 284 8.38 4.23 15.14
CA GLY A 284 9.83 4.26 15.29
C GLY A 284 10.50 3.03 14.68
N ASP A 285 9.93 1.84 14.83
CA ASP A 285 10.45 0.60 14.25
C ASP A 285 10.40 0.65 12.72
N LEU A 286 9.25 1.04 12.16
CA LEU A 286 9.07 1.19 10.72
C LEU A 286 10.01 2.25 10.13
N MET A 287 10.24 3.36 10.84
CA MET A 287 11.20 4.38 10.44
C MET A 287 12.64 3.85 10.42
N ARG A 288 13.03 3.02 11.39
CA ARG A 288 14.35 2.37 11.40
C ARG A 288 14.48 1.40 10.23
N ASP A 289 13.47 0.58 9.97
CA ASP A 289 13.46 -0.33 8.82
C ASP A 289 13.64 0.42 7.49
N PHE A 290 12.90 1.52 7.28
CA PHE A 290 13.04 2.30 6.06
C PHE A 290 14.40 3.01 5.96
N ALA A 291 14.95 3.49 7.08
CA ALA A 291 16.26 4.13 7.09
C ALA A 291 17.39 3.12 6.78
N GLU A 292 17.32 1.91 7.33
CA GLU A 292 18.30 0.84 7.07
C GLU A 292 18.19 0.35 5.63
N LEU A 293 16.98 0.10 5.12
CA LEU A 293 16.76 -0.22 3.71
C LEU A 293 17.31 0.85 2.77
N ALA A 294 17.20 2.14 3.12
CA ALA A 294 17.75 3.22 2.31
C ALA A 294 19.30 3.17 2.22
N GLN A 295 19.97 2.61 3.22
CA GLN A 295 21.44 2.48 3.28
C GLN A 295 21.97 1.21 2.59
N GLU A 296 21.20 0.12 2.57
CA GLU A 296 21.57 -1.16 1.95
C GLU A 296 21.81 -1.09 0.42
N GLY A 297 21.43 0.01 -0.24
CA GLY A 297 21.68 0.24 -1.67
C GLY A 297 22.99 0.98 -1.98
N GLY A 298 23.87 1.17 -0.99
CA GLY A 298 25.09 1.98 -1.10
C GLY A 298 26.42 1.22 -1.18
N ALA A 299 26.41 -0.10 -1.36
CA ALA A 299 27.61 -0.93 -1.51
C ALA A 299 27.67 -1.58 -2.89
#